data_AF-A0A7S3IAQ8-F1
#
_entry.id   AF-A0A7S3IAQ8-F1
#
_cell.length_a   1.000
_cell.length_b   1.000
_cell.length_c   1.000
_cell.angle_alpha   90.00
_cell.angle_beta   90.00
_cell.angle_gamma   90.00
#
_symmetry.space_group_name_H-M   'P 1'
#
loop_
_entity.id
_entity.type
_entity.pdbx_description
1 polymer ?
#
loop_
_entity_poly.entity_id
_entity_poly.type
_entity_poly.pdbx_seq_one_letter_code
_entity_poly.pdbx_strand_id
1 'polypeptide(L)'
;TVYCRTEAFPIGIDVEGFSSMVNDQQVQEKLRNFDETWAGKKIILGVDRLDYIKGIPLKLLAFEHLLNTYEEWIGNVVLVQIAVPSRENVPEYQALKSMAHEIVGRINSTYGRLGYMPVHYLDQSVQKSQLIALYRRAEVMFISSIRDGMNLVSYEYVACQEGNYGIEVLSEFAGSSKVLGAGAVLVNPWNIEETAEALNEALNMEIEERQSRHEYCYNYICKADVHHWAQDFMKQLIKASKESSEEYRQVPAILSYKNTSEYDENVQRLINTVSLSRKVLILVDEEGPFTSKNRWDKQIDREMAETLYALADIESVVLMMVSSKKFEESYGAELDLSRVGVAVENGYKYKLPNQDWEYLVPDMENTWFEPVMEVIKYFEERTPGSFHSDTSVSIDWSYSKAHYEIGTVQSRDLFVHLRAGPLVNVPAEMVITGPSSVQVRDTRVNKGKFVDHFIRTHWEEATAVICIGNFNWKDEEDIYEVFRNFENEDPEELRKHKVFHIRLGALPSYADYAFKEKGSLLNFLQGLPECSGALRRISI
;
A
#
# COMPACT_ATOMS: atom_id res chain seq x y z
N THR A 1 9.77 9.62 6.08
CA THR A 1 8.77 8.69 5.52
C THR A 1 7.94 8.15 6.66
N VAL A 2 6.62 8.18 6.57
CA VAL A 2 5.75 7.55 7.58
C VAL A 2 5.72 6.06 7.24
N TYR A 3 6.24 5.21 8.14
CA TYR A 3 6.05 3.76 8.01
C TYR A 3 4.55 3.48 8.17
N CYS A 4 3.92 2.97 7.11
CA CYS A 4 2.50 2.62 7.12
C CYS A 4 2.35 1.15 6.78
N ARG A 5 1.99 0.35 7.78
CA ARG A 5 1.64 -1.06 7.60
C ARG A 5 0.15 -1.17 7.35
N THR A 6 -0.24 -1.88 6.29
CA THR A 6 -1.63 -2.10 5.91
C THR A 6 -1.94 -3.59 5.91
N GLU A 7 -2.93 -3.99 6.72
CA GLU A 7 -3.38 -5.38 6.86
C GLU A 7 -4.90 -5.41 7.06
N ALA A 8 -5.53 -6.55 6.74
CA ALA A 8 -6.97 -6.75 6.85
C ALA A 8 -7.29 -7.70 8.01
N PHE A 9 -8.17 -7.26 8.92
CA PHE A 9 -8.59 -8.02 10.09
C PHE A 9 -10.12 -8.16 10.09
N PRO A 10 -10.67 -9.31 9.67
CA PRO A 10 -12.11 -9.53 9.66
C PRO A 10 -12.63 -9.57 11.10
N ILE A 11 -13.60 -8.71 11.42
CA ILE A 11 -14.18 -8.63 12.77
C ILE A 11 -15.21 -9.75 12.99
N GLY A 12 -15.08 -10.45 14.12
CA GLY A 12 -16.03 -11.48 14.57
C GLY A 12 -17.02 -10.97 15.63
N ILE A 13 -17.76 -11.91 16.24
CA ILE A 13 -18.69 -11.65 17.36
C ILE A 13 -18.32 -12.45 18.60
N ASP A 14 -19.01 -12.18 19.71
CA ASP A 14 -19.01 -13.04 20.91
C ASP A 14 -19.98 -14.22 20.68
N VAL A 15 -19.47 -15.32 20.10
CA VAL A 15 -20.30 -16.47 19.69
C VAL A 15 -20.95 -17.15 20.90
N GLU A 16 -20.20 -17.34 21.99
CA GLU A 16 -20.70 -17.97 23.22
C GLU A 16 -21.79 -17.13 23.88
N GLY A 17 -21.64 -15.79 23.86
CA GLY A 17 -22.67 -14.88 24.34
C GLY A 17 -23.99 -14.97 23.58
N PHE A 18 -23.98 -15.25 22.27
CA PHE A 18 -25.21 -15.43 21.48
C PHE A 18 -25.80 -16.84 21.61
N SER A 19 -24.97 -17.89 21.60
CA SER A 19 -25.45 -19.27 21.68
C SER A 19 -26.03 -19.60 23.06
N SER A 20 -25.43 -19.09 24.13
CA SER A 20 -25.94 -19.31 25.51
C SER A 20 -27.29 -18.64 25.76
N MET A 21 -27.47 -17.40 25.27
CA MET A 21 -28.72 -16.64 25.43
C MET A 21 -29.94 -17.30 24.78
N VAL A 22 -29.74 -18.21 23.81
CA VAL A 22 -30.85 -18.98 23.23
C VAL A 22 -31.62 -19.74 24.31
N ASN A 23 -30.94 -20.21 25.36
CA ASN A 23 -31.54 -20.98 26.45
C ASN A 23 -32.19 -20.13 27.55
N ASP A 24 -32.13 -18.79 27.45
CA ASP A 24 -32.73 -17.90 28.45
C ASP A 24 -34.27 -18.03 28.44
N GLN A 25 -34.87 -17.99 29.63
CA GLN A 25 -36.32 -18.14 29.79
C GLN A 25 -37.12 -17.15 28.92
N GLN A 26 -36.68 -15.89 28.85
CA GLN A 26 -37.34 -14.87 28.02
C GLN A 26 -37.29 -15.21 26.53
N VAL A 27 -36.18 -15.78 26.05
CA VAL A 27 -36.03 -16.20 24.65
C VAL A 27 -36.92 -17.41 24.37
N GLN A 28 -36.94 -18.38 25.28
CA GLN A 28 -37.80 -19.58 25.18
C GLN A 28 -39.30 -19.25 25.21
N GLU A 29 -39.72 -18.23 25.97
CA GLU A 29 -41.09 -17.70 25.92
C GLU A 29 -41.42 -17.06 24.57
N LYS A 30 -40.50 -16.26 24.00
CA LYS A 30 -40.68 -15.66 22.67
C LYS A 30 -40.73 -16.70 21.56
N LEU A 31 -39.88 -17.72 21.62
CA LEU A 31 -39.87 -18.84 20.67
C LEU A 31 -41.22 -19.53 20.62
N ARG A 32 -41.78 -19.91 21.77
CA ARG A 32 -43.12 -20.53 21.85
C ARG A 32 -44.21 -19.64 21.23
N ASN A 33 -44.19 -18.34 21.50
CA ASN A 33 -45.14 -17.41 20.90
C ASN A 33 -45.00 -17.33 19.37
N PHE A 34 -43.77 -17.39 18.86
CA PHE A 34 -43.50 -17.39 17.42
C PHE A 34 -43.91 -18.69 16.74
N ASP A 35 -43.72 -19.83 17.41
CA ASP A 35 -44.21 -21.13 16.94
C ASP A 35 -45.73 -21.17 16.80
N GLU A 36 -46.45 -20.57 17.76
CA GLU A 36 -47.91 -20.43 17.69
C GLU A 36 -48.33 -19.45 16.59
N THR A 37 -47.67 -18.28 16.51
CA THR A 37 -48.03 -17.20 15.56
C THR A 37 -47.84 -17.63 14.11
N TRP A 38 -46.74 -18.33 13.81
CA TRP A 38 -46.38 -18.79 12.47
C TRP A 38 -46.47 -20.30 12.34
N ALA A 39 -47.41 -20.92 13.06
CA ALA A 39 -47.67 -22.35 12.98
C ALA A 39 -47.87 -22.80 11.51
N GLY A 40 -47.12 -23.83 11.13
CA GLY A 40 -47.13 -24.40 9.78
C GLY A 40 -46.50 -23.52 8.70
N LYS A 41 -45.78 -22.44 9.05
CA LYS A 41 -45.13 -21.54 8.09
C LYS A 41 -43.62 -21.51 8.31
N LYS A 42 -42.90 -21.37 7.21
CA LYS A 42 -41.47 -21.04 7.21
C LYS A 42 -41.29 -19.53 7.34
N ILE A 43 -40.20 -19.12 7.97
CA ILE A 43 -39.85 -17.73 8.24
C ILE A 43 -38.55 -17.41 7.53
N ILE A 44 -38.63 -16.43 6.63
CA ILE A 44 -37.48 -15.70 6.13
C ILE A 44 -37.31 -14.48 7.03
N LEU A 45 -36.11 -14.28 7.57
CA LEU A 45 -35.79 -13.17 8.45
C LEU A 45 -34.83 -12.20 7.75
N GLY A 46 -35.12 -10.91 7.85
CA GLY A 46 -34.21 -9.84 7.49
C GLY A 46 -34.04 -8.89 8.67
N VAL A 47 -32.79 -8.57 9.02
CA VAL A 47 -32.48 -7.66 10.14
C VAL A 47 -31.44 -6.68 9.65
N ASP A 48 -31.86 -5.43 9.46
CA ASP A 48 -31.01 -4.40 8.88
C ASP A 48 -31.28 -3.06 9.55
N ARG A 49 -30.27 -2.20 9.57
CA ARG A 49 -30.53 -0.77 9.72
C ARG A 49 -31.20 -0.27 8.45
N LEU A 50 -32.14 0.65 8.59
CA LEU A 50 -32.75 1.31 7.44
C LEU A 50 -31.69 2.20 6.78
N ASP A 51 -30.94 1.63 5.84
CA ASP A 51 -29.80 2.23 5.16
C ASP A 51 -29.78 1.74 3.70
N TYR A 52 -29.45 2.62 2.76
CA TYR A 52 -29.50 2.32 1.33
C TYR A 52 -28.51 1.21 0.94
N ILE A 53 -27.43 1.01 1.70
CA ILE A 53 -26.46 -0.06 1.41
C ILE A 53 -26.99 -1.47 1.75
N LYS A 54 -28.07 -1.56 2.53
CA LYS A 54 -28.64 -2.84 2.99
C LYS A 54 -29.56 -3.51 1.97
N GLY A 55 -29.92 -2.80 0.89
CA GLY A 55 -30.71 -3.37 -0.20
C GLY A 55 -32.09 -3.87 0.23
N ILE A 56 -32.72 -3.27 1.25
CA ILE A 56 -34.06 -3.67 1.73
C ILE A 56 -35.11 -3.68 0.60
N PRO A 57 -35.18 -2.69 -0.31
CA PRO A 57 -36.09 -2.76 -1.45
C PRO A 57 -35.83 -3.97 -2.36
N LEU A 58 -34.57 -4.27 -2.67
CA LEU A 58 -34.20 -5.43 -3.49
C LEU A 58 -34.63 -6.73 -2.80
N LYS A 59 -34.46 -6.82 -1.48
CA LYS A 59 -34.94 -7.93 -0.67
C LYS A 59 -36.44 -8.17 -0.84
N LEU A 60 -37.21 -7.10 -0.70
CA LEU A 60 -38.67 -7.14 -0.80
C LEU A 60 -39.11 -7.53 -2.22
N LEU A 61 -38.44 -7.01 -3.25
CA LEU A 61 -38.70 -7.36 -4.65
C LEU A 61 -38.36 -8.82 -4.95
N ALA A 62 -37.26 -9.36 -4.43
CA ALA A 62 -36.91 -10.78 -4.58
C ALA A 62 -37.94 -11.68 -3.88
N PHE A 63 -38.42 -11.28 -2.70
CA PHE A 63 -39.50 -12.00 -2.02
C PHE A 63 -40.83 -11.92 -2.78
N GLU A 64 -41.16 -10.76 -3.36
CA GLU A 64 -42.33 -10.61 -4.24
C GLU A 64 -42.22 -11.53 -5.46
N HIS A 65 -41.05 -11.60 -6.08
CA HIS A 65 -40.78 -12.47 -7.21
C HIS A 65 -40.87 -13.97 -6.83
N LEU A 66 -40.36 -14.35 -5.65
CA LEU A 66 -40.52 -15.71 -5.10
C LEU A 66 -42.00 -16.10 -5.03
N LEU A 67 -42.86 -15.24 -4.47
CA LEU A 67 -44.30 -15.52 -4.35
C LEU A 67 -45.01 -15.58 -5.71
N ASN A 68 -44.58 -14.75 -6.66
CA ASN A 68 -45.14 -14.74 -8.01
C ASN A 68 -44.75 -15.99 -8.82
N THR A 69 -43.52 -16.47 -8.65
CA THR A 69 -42.98 -17.60 -9.44
C THR A 69 -43.32 -18.95 -8.81
N TYR A 70 -43.38 -19.03 -7.48
CA TYR A 70 -43.61 -20.26 -6.73
C TYR A 70 -44.84 -20.10 -5.82
N GLU A 71 -46.03 -20.29 -6.42
CA GLU A 71 -47.32 -20.07 -5.74
C GLU A 71 -47.49 -20.95 -4.47
N GLU A 72 -46.79 -22.08 -4.38
CA GLU A 72 -46.79 -22.95 -3.19
C GLU A 72 -46.34 -22.26 -1.90
N TRP A 73 -45.58 -21.17 -2.00
CA TRP A 73 -45.13 -20.41 -0.83
C TRP A 73 -46.20 -19.45 -0.30
N ILE A 74 -47.21 -19.10 -1.10
CA ILE A 74 -48.29 -18.21 -0.68
C ILE A 74 -49.10 -18.89 0.43
N GLY A 75 -49.04 -18.33 1.65
CA GLY A 75 -49.67 -18.89 2.85
C GLY A 75 -48.78 -19.81 3.67
N ASN A 76 -47.66 -20.27 3.11
CA ASN A 76 -46.71 -21.21 3.72
C ASN A 76 -45.38 -20.57 4.13
N VAL A 77 -45.06 -19.37 3.64
CA VAL A 77 -43.90 -18.59 4.05
C VAL A 77 -44.30 -17.19 4.51
N VAL A 78 -43.51 -16.62 5.43
CA VAL A 78 -43.56 -15.20 5.81
C VAL A 78 -42.16 -14.60 5.77
N LEU A 79 -42.08 -13.33 5.36
CA LEU A 79 -40.89 -12.49 5.52
C LEU A 79 -41.06 -11.59 6.74
N VAL A 80 -40.21 -11.76 7.74
CA VAL A 80 -40.11 -10.85 8.89
C VAL A 80 -38.92 -9.93 8.64
N GLN A 81 -39.17 -8.65 8.33
CA GLN A 81 -38.12 -7.66 8.15
C GLN A 81 -38.12 -6.68 9.33
N ILE A 82 -37.04 -6.70 10.11
CA ILE A 82 -36.74 -5.69 11.12
C ILE A 82 -35.86 -4.62 10.46
N ALA A 83 -36.39 -3.41 10.36
CA ALA A 83 -35.68 -2.23 9.88
C ALA A 83 -35.44 -1.30 11.07
N VAL A 84 -34.20 -1.25 11.57
CA VAL A 84 -33.84 -0.38 12.69
C VAL A 84 -33.69 1.05 12.16
N PRO A 85 -34.45 2.04 12.66
CA PRO A 85 -34.38 3.41 12.17
C PRO A 85 -32.96 3.98 12.23
N SER A 86 -32.55 4.69 11.18
CA SER A 86 -31.25 5.34 11.09
C SER A 86 -31.36 6.66 10.33
N ARG A 87 -30.67 7.70 10.81
CA ARG A 87 -30.51 9.00 10.13
C ARG A 87 -31.83 9.57 9.58
N GLU A 88 -32.89 9.55 10.39
CA GLU A 88 -34.26 9.87 9.97
C GLU A 88 -34.46 11.29 9.41
N ASN A 89 -33.55 12.22 9.72
CA ASN A 89 -33.59 13.60 9.22
C ASN A 89 -32.99 13.77 7.82
N VAL A 90 -32.45 12.70 7.22
CA VAL A 90 -31.81 12.73 5.90
C VAL A 90 -32.84 12.37 4.82
N PRO A 91 -33.10 13.22 3.81
CA PRO A 91 -34.13 13.00 2.80
C PRO A 91 -34.02 11.65 2.08
N GLU A 92 -32.81 11.20 1.79
CA GLU A 92 -32.55 9.93 1.12
C GLU A 92 -33.01 8.72 1.96
N TYR A 93 -32.87 8.79 3.29
CA TYR A 93 -33.34 7.75 4.20
C TYR A 93 -34.86 7.75 4.32
N GLN A 94 -35.50 8.92 4.26
CA GLN A 94 -36.95 9.04 4.21
C GLN A 94 -37.53 8.47 2.90
N ALA A 95 -36.90 8.78 1.76
CA ALA A 95 -37.29 8.22 0.47
C ALA A 95 -37.16 6.68 0.45
N LEU A 96 -36.05 6.16 1.00
CA LEU A 96 -35.86 4.71 1.16
C LEU A 96 -36.95 4.07 2.03
N LYS A 97 -37.28 4.71 3.16
CA LYS A 97 -38.37 4.28 4.06
C LYS A 97 -39.71 4.23 3.32
N SER A 98 -40.07 5.29 2.61
CA SER A 98 -41.30 5.37 1.82
C SER A 98 -41.35 4.27 0.74
N MET A 99 -40.26 4.06 0.01
CA MET A 99 -40.15 3.00 -1.00
C MET A 99 -40.34 1.61 -0.39
N ALA A 100 -39.70 1.32 0.76
CA ALA A 100 -39.87 0.06 1.44
C ALA A 100 -41.33 -0.16 1.89
N HIS A 101 -41.98 0.85 2.48
CA HIS A 101 -43.39 0.76 2.88
C HIS A 101 -44.33 0.56 1.69
N GLU A 102 -44.07 1.20 0.55
CA GLU A 102 -44.85 1.03 -0.66
C GLU A 102 -44.78 -0.42 -1.17
N ILE A 103 -43.57 -0.98 -1.27
CA ILE A 103 -43.38 -2.38 -1.71
C ILE A 103 -44.04 -3.34 -0.72
N VAL A 104 -43.86 -3.14 0.60
CA VAL A 104 -44.52 -3.96 1.63
C VAL A 104 -46.05 -3.90 1.48
N GLY A 105 -46.61 -2.70 1.29
CA GLY A 105 -48.03 -2.50 1.06
C GLY A 105 -48.53 -3.24 -0.17
N ARG A 106 -47.79 -3.15 -1.28
CA ARG A 106 -48.08 -3.87 -2.52
C ARG A 106 -48.10 -5.38 -2.31
N ILE A 107 -47.05 -5.96 -1.74
CA ILE A 107 -46.94 -7.42 -1.52
C ILE A 107 -48.08 -7.90 -0.60
N ASN A 108 -48.29 -7.23 0.53
CA ASN A 108 -49.34 -7.60 1.48
C ASN A 108 -50.75 -7.44 0.90
N SER A 109 -50.99 -6.44 0.04
CA SER A 109 -52.28 -6.29 -0.63
C SER A 109 -52.55 -7.34 -1.72
N THR A 110 -51.49 -7.81 -2.38
CA THR A 110 -51.59 -8.74 -3.51
C THR A 110 -51.70 -10.19 -3.05
N TYR A 111 -50.88 -10.59 -2.07
CA TYR A 111 -50.78 -11.99 -1.63
C TYR A 111 -51.34 -12.24 -0.22
N GLY A 112 -51.70 -11.19 0.52
CA GLY A 112 -52.30 -11.30 1.85
C GLY A 112 -53.72 -11.87 1.84
N ARG A 113 -54.10 -12.51 2.95
CA ARG A 113 -55.44 -13.06 3.18
C ARG A 113 -55.88 -12.77 4.61
N LEU A 114 -57.16 -12.99 4.94
CA LEU A 114 -57.62 -12.90 6.32
C LEU A 114 -56.80 -13.83 7.22
N GLY A 115 -56.08 -13.26 8.19
CA GLY A 115 -55.21 -14.00 9.10
C GLY A 115 -53.83 -14.38 8.53
N TYR A 116 -53.47 -13.92 7.33
CA TYR A 116 -52.16 -14.15 6.71
C TYR A 116 -51.60 -12.87 6.09
N MET A 117 -50.44 -12.46 6.57
CA MET A 117 -49.68 -11.35 6.00
C MET A 117 -48.32 -11.87 5.54
N PRO A 118 -48.00 -11.82 4.23
CA PRO A 118 -46.76 -12.37 3.72
C PRO A 118 -45.52 -11.60 4.22
N VAL A 119 -45.62 -10.29 4.47
CA VAL A 119 -44.51 -9.47 4.97
C VAL A 119 -44.87 -8.79 6.31
N HIS A 120 -44.16 -9.16 7.37
CA HIS A 120 -44.16 -8.47 8.65
C HIS A 120 -42.99 -7.48 8.70
N TYR A 121 -43.26 -6.21 8.40
CA TYR A 121 -42.25 -5.14 8.41
C TYR A 121 -42.31 -4.35 9.72
N LEU A 122 -41.22 -4.41 10.51
CA LEU A 122 -41.07 -3.70 11.77
C LEU A 122 -40.07 -2.57 11.61
N ASP A 123 -40.56 -1.34 11.56
CA ASP A 123 -39.74 -0.12 11.54
C ASP A 123 -39.44 0.37 12.96
N GLN A 124 -38.75 -0.46 13.73
CA GLN A 124 -38.42 -0.19 15.13
C GLN A 124 -37.28 -1.10 15.60
N SER A 125 -36.60 -0.68 16.66
CA SER A 125 -35.68 -1.55 17.39
C SER A 125 -36.46 -2.63 18.14
N VAL A 126 -35.95 -3.87 18.10
CA VAL A 126 -36.48 -4.99 18.88
C VAL A 126 -35.58 -5.29 20.08
N GLN A 127 -36.16 -5.88 21.13
CA GLN A 127 -35.37 -6.33 22.28
C GLN A 127 -34.45 -7.49 21.88
N LYS A 128 -33.26 -7.57 22.51
CA LYS A 128 -32.27 -8.61 22.20
C LYS A 128 -32.83 -10.03 22.34
N SER A 129 -33.63 -10.30 23.36
CA SER A 129 -34.28 -11.61 23.56
C SER A 129 -35.24 -11.97 22.42
N GLN A 130 -35.97 -10.98 21.88
CA GLN A 130 -36.84 -11.16 20.73
C GLN A 130 -36.05 -11.42 19.45
N LEU A 131 -34.94 -10.72 19.26
CA LEU A 131 -34.06 -10.89 18.10
C LEU A 131 -33.44 -12.30 18.08
N ILE A 132 -32.90 -12.76 19.21
CA ILE A 132 -32.30 -14.09 19.33
C ILE A 132 -33.35 -15.18 19.10
N ALA A 133 -34.57 -15.02 19.62
CA ALA A 133 -35.67 -15.93 19.34
C ALA A 133 -36.01 -15.98 17.83
N LEU A 134 -36.02 -14.83 17.15
CA LEU A 134 -36.23 -14.79 15.70
C LEU A 134 -35.09 -15.46 14.94
N TYR A 135 -33.83 -15.18 15.29
CA TYR A 135 -32.67 -15.86 14.70
C TYR A 135 -32.85 -17.36 14.83
N ARG A 136 -33.04 -17.86 16.06
CA ARG A 136 -33.21 -19.27 16.35
C ARG A 136 -34.34 -19.94 15.56
N ARG A 137 -35.46 -19.24 15.37
CA ARG A 137 -36.67 -19.81 14.76
C ARG A 137 -36.68 -19.73 13.24
N ALA A 138 -36.02 -18.76 12.63
CA ALA A 138 -36.09 -18.54 11.18
C ALA A 138 -35.35 -19.61 10.39
N GLU A 139 -36.00 -20.20 9.40
CA GLU A 139 -35.43 -21.18 8.47
C GLU A 139 -34.45 -20.54 7.50
N VAL A 140 -34.66 -19.27 7.13
CA VAL A 140 -33.77 -18.54 6.22
C VAL A 140 -33.44 -17.17 6.77
N MET A 141 -32.15 -16.83 6.81
CA MET A 141 -31.68 -15.46 7.03
C MET A 141 -31.33 -14.82 5.70
N PHE A 142 -31.99 -13.72 5.37
CA PHE A 142 -31.83 -13.07 4.08
C PHE A 142 -31.06 -11.74 4.19
N ILE A 143 -29.81 -11.76 3.73
CA ILE A 143 -28.86 -10.65 3.78
C ILE A 143 -28.58 -10.17 2.36
N SER A 144 -29.26 -9.10 1.94
CA SER A 144 -29.25 -8.58 0.57
C SER A 144 -28.45 -7.28 0.43
N SER A 145 -27.44 -7.05 1.27
CA SER A 145 -26.64 -5.82 1.24
C SER A 145 -26.03 -5.60 -0.15
N ILE A 146 -26.24 -4.43 -0.76
CA ILE A 146 -25.57 -4.07 -2.03
C ILE A 146 -24.08 -3.78 -1.83
N ARG A 147 -23.70 -3.42 -0.59
CA ARG A 147 -22.31 -3.31 -0.16
C ARG A 147 -22.24 -3.35 1.37
N ASP A 148 -21.41 -4.21 1.93
CA ASP A 148 -21.22 -4.30 3.38
C ASP A 148 -19.78 -4.65 3.73
N GLY A 149 -19.23 -3.98 4.76
CA GLY A 149 -17.84 -4.22 5.17
C GLY A 149 -17.63 -5.63 5.72
N MET A 150 -18.59 -6.12 6.52
CA MET A 150 -18.59 -7.50 7.04
C MET A 150 -20.01 -8.05 7.07
N ASN A 151 -20.91 -7.41 7.82
CA ASN A 151 -22.23 -7.90 8.22
C ASN A 151 -22.18 -8.93 9.37
N LEU A 152 -22.30 -8.43 10.61
CA LEU A 152 -22.27 -9.25 11.82
C LEU A 152 -23.59 -9.96 12.11
N VAL A 153 -24.70 -9.49 11.55
CA VAL A 153 -26.00 -10.15 11.65
C VAL A 153 -25.94 -11.58 11.09
N SER A 154 -25.11 -11.79 10.05
CA SER A 154 -24.78 -13.11 9.51
C SER A 154 -24.19 -14.05 10.59
N TYR A 155 -23.18 -13.55 11.31
CA TYR A 155 -22.50 -14.30 12.37
C TYR A 155 -23.46 -14.58 13.55
N GLU A 156 -24.25 -13.57 13.93
CA GLU A 156 -25.23 -13.69 15.02
C GLU A 156 -26.28 -14.76 14.71
N TYR A 157 -26.76 -14.80 13.46
CA TYR A 157 -27.73 -15.80 13.02
C TYR A 157 -27.14 -17.21 13.12
N VAL A 158 -25.95 -17.45 12.56
CA VAL A 158 -25.25 -18.75 12.61
C VAL A 158 -25.02 -19.20 14.05
N ALA A 159 -24.62 -18.28 14.94
CA ALA A 159 -24.40 -18.58 16.35
C ALA A 159 -25.66 -19.10 17.08
N CYS A 160 -26.85 -18.71 16.63
CA CYS A 160 -28.13 -19.11 17.22
C CYS A 160 -28.77 -20.35 16.57
N GLN A 161 -28.19 -20.92 15.50
CA GLN A 161 -28.83 -21.96 14.67
C GLN A 161 -28.70 -23.41 15.16
N GLU A 162 -27.94 -23.72 16.21
CA GLU A 162 -27.62 -25.10 16.62
C GLU A 162 -28.86 -25.98 16.90
N GLY A 163 -29.27 -26.84 15.97
CA GLY A 163 -30.45 -27.72 16.09
C GLY A 163 -31.65 -27.32 15.22
N ASN A 164 -31.74 -26.07 14.76
CA ASN A 164 -32.66 -25.67 13.68
C ASN A 164 -31.97 -25.72 12.31
N TYR A 165 -30.68 -25.38 12.29
CA TYR A 165 -29.82 -25.36 11.11
C TYR A 165 -30.41 -24.52 9.97
N GLY A 166 -30.94 -23.34 10.28
CA GLY A 166 -31.42 -22.43 9.25
C GLY A 166 -30.28 -21.92 8.34
N ILE A 167 -30.63 -21.48 7.14
CA ILE A 167 -29.68 -21.19 6.06
C ILE A 167 -29.60 -19.70 5.77
N GLU A 168 -28.40 -19.23 5.47
CA GLU A 168 -28.17 -17.86 5.04
C GLU A 168 -28.29 -17.76 3.52
N VAL A 169 -29.14 -16.85 3.04
CA VAL A 169 -29.08 -16.32 1.68
C VAL A 169 -28.33 -15.00 1.74
N LEU A 170 -27.10 -15.00 1.26
CA LEU A 170 -26.08 -13.99 1.58
C LEU A 170 -25.55 -13.30 0.32
N SER A 171 -25.60 -11.96 0.33
CA SER A 171 -25.04 -11.14 -0.73
C SER A 171 -23.53 -11.34 -0.90
N GLU A 172 -23.08 -11.53 -2.14
CA GLU A 172 -21.66 -11.58 -2.52
C GLU A 172 -20.89 -10.28 -2.24
N PHE A 173 -21.62 -9.18 -2.01
CA PHE A 173 -21.06 -7.85 -1.70
C PHE A 173 -20.94 -7.57 -0.20
N ALA A 174 -21.27 -8.54 0.66
CA ALA A 174 -20.99 -8.48 2.09
C ALA A 174 -19.63 -9.12 2.40
N GLY A 175 -18.83 -8.51 3.27
CA GLY A 175 -17.54 -9.10 3.68
C GLY A 175 -17.66 -10.50 4.28
N SER A 176 -18.78 -10.81 4.94
CA SER A 176 -19.08 -12.13 5.49
C SER A 176 -19.16 -13.21 4.41
N SER A 177 -19.50 -12.87 3.15
CA SER A 177 -19.53 -13.84 2.04
C SER A 177 -18.17 -14.43 1.73
N LYS A 178 -17.07 -13.69 1.98
CA LYS A 178 -15.70 -14.19 1.77
C LYS A 178 -15.29 -15.26 2.78
N VAL A 179 -16.08 -15.41 3.83
CA VAL A 179 -15.77 -16.22 4.99
C VAL A 179 -16.79 -17.35 5.15
N LEU A 180 -18.07 -16.99 5.18
CA LEU A 180 -19.21 -17.88 5.39
C LEU A 180 -19.81 -18.38 4.08
N GLY A 181 -19.34 -17.89 2.92
CA GLY A 181 -19.95 -18.16 1.62
C GLY A 181 -19.99 -19.63 1.20
N ALA A 182 -19.13 -20.49 1.75
CA ALA A 182 -19.21 -21.93 1.47
C ALA A 182 -20.35 -22.64 2.21
N GLY A 183 -20.89 -22.06 3.29
CA GLY A 183 -22.08 -22.56 4.00
C GLY A 183 -23.35 -21.76 3.72
N ALA A 184 -23.26 -20.63 3.02
CA ALA A 184 -24.41 -19.82 2.62
C ALA A 184 -24.83 -20.11 1.16
N VAL A 185 -26.04 -19.70 0.80
CA VAL A 185 -26.45 -19.56 -0.61
C VAL A 185 -26.11 -18.14 -1.04
N LEU A 186 -25.08 -17.99 -1.87
CA LEU A 186 -24.60 -16.69 -2.31
C LEU A 186 -25.49 -16.11 -3.41
N VAL A 187 -25.79 -14.81 -3.32
CA VAL A 187 -26.62 -14.11 -4.31
C VAL A 187 -26.03 -12.77 -4.70
N ASN A 188 -26.29 -12.36 -5.94
CA ASN A 188 -26.18 -10.96 -6.34
C ASN A 188 -27.54 -10.26 -6.12
N PRO A 189 -27.67 -9.34 -5.14
CA PRO A 189 -28.96 -8.74 -4.79
C PRO A 189 -29.56 -7.87 -5.92
N TRP A 190 -28.78 -7.52 -6.96
CA TRP A 190 -29.29 -6.82 -8.13
C TRP A 190 -30.05 -7.74 -9.10
N ASN A 191 -29.80 -9.05 -9.02
CA ASN A 191 -30.51 -10.06 -9.79
C ASN A 191 -31.70 -10.61 -8.97
N ILE A 192 -32.87 -10.00 -9.19
CA ILE A 192 -34.10 -10.31 -8.44
C ILE A 192 -34.55 -11.77 -8.69
N GLU A 193 -34.44 -12.25 -9.93
CA GLU A 193 -34.86 -13.59 -10.34
C GLU A 193 -33.97 -14.66 -9.69
N GLU A 194 -32.65 -14.54 -9.83
CA GLU A 194 -31.68 -15.46 -9.21
C GLU A 194 -31.79 -15.44 -7.68
N THR A 195 -32.02 -14.27 -7.08
CA THR A 195 -32.19 -14.17 -5.63
C THR A 195 -33.48 -14.89 -5.17
N ALA A 196 -34.56 -14.84 -5.96
CA ALA A 196 -35.78 -15.57 -5.67
C ALA A 196 -35.61 -17.09 -5.83
N GLU A 197 -34.87 -17.54 -6.84
CA GLU A 197 -34.50 -18.95 -7.01
C GLU A 197 -33.67 -19.46 -5.82
N ALA A 198 -32.69 -18.67 -5.37
CA ALA A 198 -31.88 -18.96 -4.19
C ALA A 198 -32.71 -19.03 -2.89
N LEU A 199 -33.70 -18.15 -2.72
CA LEU A 199 -34.66 -18.25 -1.61
C LEU A 199 -35.46 -19.56 -1.68
N ASN A 200 -35.93 -19.94 -2.86
CA ASN A 200 -36.65 -21.19 -3.06
C ASN A 200 -35.78 -22.42 -2.77
N GLU A 201 -34.52 -22.42 -3.19
CA GLU A 201 -33.53 -23.44 -2.85
C GLU A 201 -33.33 -23.52 -1.33
N ALA A 202 -33.05 -22.40 -0.67
CA ALA A 202 -32.81 -22.35 0.77
C ALA A 202 -34.03 -22.84 1.57
N LEU A 203 -35.25 -22.50 1.14
CA LEU A 203 -36.48 -22.98 1.78
C LEU A 203 -36.67 -24.48 1.59
N ASN A 204 -36.28 -25.06 0.46
CA ASN A 204 -36.44 -26.50 0.16
C ASN A 204 -35.25 -27.37 0.57
N MET A 205 -34.20 -26.79 1.14
CA MET A 205 -32.96 -27.50 1.47
C MET A 205 -33.17 -28.57 2.54
N GLU A 206 -32.68 -29.79 2.25
CA GLU A 206 -32.78 -30.95 3.14
C GLU A 206 -31.99 -30.74 4.43
N ILE A 207 -32.43 -31.38 5.52
CA ILE A 207 -31.87 -31.14 6.86
C ILE A 207 -30.39 -31.53 6.96
N GLU A 208 -29.96 -32.58 6.27
CA GLU A 208 -28.57 -33.05 6.28
C GLU A 208 -27.63 -32.04 5.63
N GLU A 209 -28.05 -31.45 4.51
CA GLU A 209 -27.29 -30.41 3.83
C GLU A 209 -27.22 -29.14 4.69
N ARG A 210 -28.36 -28.75 5.28
CA ARG A 210 -28.45 -27.60 6.18
C ARG A 210 -27.52 -27.73 7.38
N GLN A 211 -27.51 -28.90 8.01
CA GLN A 211 -26.61 -29.19 9.13
C GLN A 211 -25.14 -29.09 8.69
N SER A 212 -24.77 -29.71 7.56
CA SER A 212 -23.39 -29.65 7.07
C SER A 212 -22.92 -28.23 6.78
N ARG A 213 -23.78 -27.40 6.16
CA ARG A 213 -23.51 -25.99 5.88
C ARG A 213 -23.40 -25.15 7.17
N HIS A 214 -24.30 -25.37 8.13
CA HIS A 214 -24.24 -24.72 9.44
C HIS A 214 -22.96 -25.07 10.19
N GLU A 215 -22.57 -26.35 10.24
CA GLU A 215 -21.36 -26.80 10.91
C GLU A 215 -20.10 -26.13 10.33
N TYR A 216 -20.03 -25.96 9.00
CA TYR A 216 -18.94 -25.22 8.37
C TYR A 216 -18.87 -23.76 8.89
N CYS A 217 -19.98 -23.03 8.82
CA CYS A 217 -20.04 -21.63 9.26
C CYS A 217 -19.77 -21.49 10.76
N TYR A 218 -20.38 -22.35 11.58
CA TYR A 218 -20.25 -22.34 13.04
C TYR A 218 -18.80 -22.58 13.46
N ASN A 219 -18.13 -23.57 12.86
CA ASN A 219 -16.72 -23.85 13.13
C ASN A 219 -15.79 -22.68 12.79
N TYR A 220 -16.12 -21.90 11.75
CA TYR A 220 -15.36 -20.70 11.42
C TYR A 220 -15.56 -19.62 12.48
N ILE A 221 -16.81 -19.24 12.78
CA ILE A 221 -17.10 -18.12 13.68
C ILE A 221 -16.55 -18.36 15.09
N CYS A 222 -16.52 -19.62 15.55
CA CYS A 222 -15.93 -19.99 16.83
C CYS A 222 -14.41 -19.81 16.88
N LYS A 223 -13.70 -19.93 15.74
CA LYS A 223 -12.25 -19.73 15.66
C LYS A 223 -11.87 -18.27 15.46
N ALA A 224 -12.69 -17.53 14.72
CA ALA A 224 -12.48 -16.14 14.36
C ALA A 224 -13.48 -15.22 15.08
N ASP A 225 -13.51 -15.33 16.41
CA ASP A 225 -14.37 -14.51 17.26
C ASP A 225 -13.85 -13.06 17.41
N VAL A 226 -14.61 -12.22 18.14
CA VAL A 226 -14.21 -10.82 18.39
C VAL A 226 -12.90 -10.72 19.19
N HIS A 227 -12.59 -11.71 20.03
CA HIS A 227 -11.37 -11.72 20.83
C HIS A 227 -10.14 -12.01 19.96
N HIS A 228 -10.25 -12.98 19.05
CA HIS A 228 -9.22 -13.30 18.06
C HIS A 228 -8.89 -12.09 17.19
N TRP A 229 -9.92 -11.40 16.67
CA TRP A 229 -9.76 -10.17 15.90
C TRP A 229 -8.99 -9.10 16.68
N ALA A 230 -9.39 -8.82 17.92
CA ALA A 230 -8.74 -7.82 18.75
C ALA A 230 -7.28 -8.19 19.09
N GLN A 231 -7.02 -9.46 19.41
CA GLN A 231 -5.68 -9.96 19.72
C GLN A 231 -4.75 -9.88 18.51
N ASP A 232 -5.21 -10.29 17.33
CA ASP A 232 -4.40 -10.26 16.11
C ASP A 232 -4.09 -8.82 15.69
N PHE A 233 -5.10 -7.93 15.69
CA PHE A 233 -4.88 -6.51 15.42
C PHE A 233 -3.85 -5.89 16.37
N MET A 234 -3.99 -6.12 17.67
CA MET A 234 -3.07 -5.58 18.68
C MET A 234 -1.66 -6.15 18.51
N LYS A 235 -1.53 -7.45 18.20
CA LYS A 235 -0.24 -8.09 17.94
C LYS A 235 0.47 -7.44 16.75
N GLN A 236 -0.25 -7.22 15.65
CA GLN A 236 0.33 -6.60 14.45
C GLN A 236 0.64 -5.12 14.66
N LEU A 237 -0.18 -4.40 15.42
CA LEU A 237 0.07 -3.01 15.80
C LEU A 237 1.35 -2.88 16.64
N ILE A 238 1.55 -3.76 17.63
CA ILE A 238 2.77 -3.78 18.44
C ILE A 238 3.99 -4.11 17.57
N LYS A 239 3.86 -5.07 16.65
CA LYS A 239 4.92 -5.43 15.71
C LYS A 239 5.30 -4.24 14.81
N ALA A 240 4.31 -3.58 14.21
CA ALA A 240 4.49 -2.40 13.38
C ALA A 240 5.15 -1.23 14.13
N SER A 241 4.78 -1.04 15.40
CA SER A 241 5.37 -0.01 16.27
C SER A 241 6.86 -0.26 16.53
N LYS A 242 7.25 -1.53 16.74
CA LYS A 242 8.66 -1.93 16.90
C LYS A 242 9.47 -1.72 15.62
N GLU A 243 8.97 -2.24 14.49
CA GLU A 243 9.57 -2.06 13.16
C GLU A 243 9.73 -0.56 12.83
N SER A 244 8.68 0.24 13.07
CA SER A 244 8.74 1.69 12.85
C SER A 244 9.76 2.41 13.74
N SER A 245 10.04 1.89 14.93
CA SER A 245 11.01 2.49 15.86
C SER A 245 12.45 2.16 15.45
N GLU A 246 12.68 0.97 14.89
CA GLU A 246 13.97 0.55 14.32
C GLU A 246 14.27 1.25 12.99
N GLU A 247 13.23 1.55 12.19
CA GLU A 247 13.34 2.25 10.91
C GLU A 247 13.12 3.78 11.00
N TYR A 248 13.12 4.37 12.20
CA TYR A 248 12.83 5.80 12.39
C TYR A 248 13.95 6.67 11.81
N ARG A 249 13.83 6.97 10.51
CA ARG A 249 14.72 7.87 9.77
C ARG A 249 14.58 9.28 10.34
N GLN A 250 15.65 9.76 10.98
CA GLN A 250 15.69 11.12 11.49
C GLN A 250 15.91 12.09 10.33
N VAL A 251 15.56 13.37 10.53
CA VAL A 251 16.09 14.41 9.66
C VAL A 251 17.58 14.50 9.95
N PRO A 252 18.47 14.32 8.96
CA PRO A 252 19.91 14.41 9.17
C PRO A 252 20.30 15.74 9.82
N ALA A 253 21.45 15.79 10.50
CA ALA A 253 21.94 17.03 11.08
C ALA A 253 22.12 18.08 9.98
N ILE A 254 21.36 19.19 10.08
CA ILE A 254 21.39 20.24 9.05
C ILE A 254 22.70 21.02 9.19
N LEU A 255 23.56 20.91 8.18
CA LEU A 255 24.78 21.69 8.07
C LEU A 255 24.40 23.11 7.61
N SER A 256 24.70 24.09 8.45
CA SER A 256 24.42 25.50 8.14
C SER A 256 25.69 26.26 7.80
N TYR A 257 25.61 27.12 6.78
CA TYR A 257 26.65 28.07 6.42
C TYR A 257 26.12 29.48 6.71
N LYS A 258 26.67 30.14 7.74
CA LYS A 258 26.35 31.53 8.06
C LYS A 258 27.62 32.38 7.91
N ASN A 259 27.73 33.10 6.80
CA ASN A 259 28.71 34.17 6.49
C ASN A 259 30.17 33.93 6.96
N THR A 260 31.03 33.52 6.03
CA THR A 260 32.47 33.82 5.83
C THR A 260 33.49 33.83 7.00
N SER A 261 33.12 33.59 8.25
CA SER A 261 34.09 33.53 9.36
C SER A 261 33.78 32.52 10.47
N GLU A 262 32.60 31.91 10.50
CA GLU A 262 32.26 30.85 11.46
C GLU A 262 31.55 29.68 10.76
N TYR A 263 32.28 28.60 10.51
CA TYR A 263 31.70 27.33 10.08
C TYR A 263 31.03 26.66 11.28
N ASP A 264 29.89 25.99 11.05
CA ASP A 264 29.28 25.06 12.01
C ASP A 264 30.33 24.03 12.48
N GLU A 265 30.29 23.63 13.75
CA GLU A 265 31.24 22.66 14.33
C GLU A 265 31.28 21.36 13.52
N ASN A 266 30.14 20.91 12.99
CA ASN A 266 30.06 19.73 12.13
C ASN A 266 30.74 19.96 10.77
N VAL A 267 30.57 21.16 10.19
CA VAL A 267 31.24 21.54 8.94
C VAL A 267 32.76 21.66 9.15
N GLN A 268 33.21 22.25 10.26
CA GLN A 268 34.62 22.27 10.64
C GLN A 268 35.18 20.85 10.80
N ARG A 269 34.43 19.95 11.43
CA ARG A 269 34.84 18.55 11.61
C ARG A 269 34.97 17.83 10.26
N LEU A 270 34.05 18.06 9.34
CA LEU A 270 34.11 17.56 7.96
C LEU A 270 35.35 18.09 7.23
N ILE A 271 35.53 19.42 7.20
CA ILE A 271 36.65 20.10 6.54
C ILE A 271 38.00 19.64 7.12
N ASN A 272 38.13 19.57 8.44
CA ASN A 272 39.34 19.10 9.11
C ASN A 272 39.62 17.63 8.79
N THR A 273 38.58 16.80 8.69
CA THR A 273 38.75 15.40 8.30
C THR A 273 39.28 15.27 6.88
N VAL A 274 38.71 16.03 5.94
CA VAL A 274 39.18 16.05 4.55
C VAL A 274 40.60 16.56 4.47
N SER A 275 40.93 17.62 5.21
CA SER A 275 42.25 18.26 5.15
C SER A 275 43.36 17.41 5.77
N LEU A 276 43.04 16.58 6.76
CA LEU A 276 44.00 15.66 7.41
C LEU A 276 44.10 14.29 6.71
N SER A 277 43.26 14.05 5.71
CA SER A 277 43.19 12.78 5.00
C SER A 277 44.27 12.67 3.93
N ARG A 278 44.88 11.48 3.80
CA ARG A 278 45.90 11.21 2.77
C ARG A 278 45.29 11.15 1.37
N LYS A 279 44.11 10.55 1.26
CA LYS A 279 43.32 10.48 0.03
C LYS A 279 41.84 10.51 0.38
N VAL A 280 41.05 11.27 -0.38
CA VAL A 280 39.63 11.51 -0.15
C VAL A 280 38.85 11.17 -1.40
N LEU A 281 37.89 10.28 -1.27
CA LEU A 281 36.97 9.93 -2.35
C LEU A 281 35.73 10.80 -2.22
N ILE A 282 35.38 11.55 -3.26
CA ILE A 282 34.17 12.37 -3.27
C ILE A 282 33.26 11.86 -4.39
N LEU A 283 32.11 11.29 -4.02
CA LEU A 283 31.06 10.89 -4.95
C LEU A 283 29.95 11.94 -4.94
N VAL A 284 29.52 12.32 -6.13
CA VAL A 284 28.58 13.43 -6.32
C VAL A 284 27.46 13.01 -7.27
N ASP A 285 26.24 12.96 -6.77
CA ASP A 285 25.04 12.68 -7.58
C ASP A 285 24.62 13.89 -8.41
N GLU A 286 24.50 13.72 -9.73
CA GLU A 286 24.12 14.77 -10.66
C GLU A 286 22.70 15.30 -10.39
N GLU A 287 21.76 14.41 -10.04
CA GLU A 287 20.31 14.68 -10.02
C GLU A 287 19.85 15.57 -8.84
N GLY A 288 20.77 16.03 -8.00
CA GLY A 288 20.46 16.95 -6.90
C GLY A 288 21.02 18.36 -7.11
N PRO A 289 22.28 18.63 -6.75
CA PRO A 289 22.78 20.01 -6.67
C PRO A 289 23.19 20.66 -8.00
N PHE A 290 23.36 19.91 -9.08
CA PHE A 290 24.18 20.37 -10.22
C PHE A 290 23.39 20.88 -11.41
N THR A 291 22.10 20.55 -11.49
CA THR A 291 21.22 20.99 -12.59
C THR A 291 20.73 22.43 -12.38
N SER A 292 20.65 23.23 -13.46
CA SER A 292 20.18 24.62 -13.41
C SER A 292 18.73 24.74 -12.90
N LYS A 293 18.34 25.92 -12.40
CA LYS A 293 16.94 26.21 -12.00
C LYS A 293 15.95 26.11 -13.19
N ASN A 294 16.43 26.16 -14.42
CA ASN A 294 15.61 26.03 -15.61
C ASN A 294 15.46 24.55 -15.96
N ARG A 295 14.23 24.01 -15.87
CA ARG A 295 13.91 22.62 -16.25
C ARG A 295 14.28 22.27 -17.70
N TRP A 296 14.51 23.27 -18.55
CA TRP A 296 14.88 23.13 -19.96
C TRP A 296 16.37 23.28 -20.24
N ASP A 297 17.16 23.71 -19.26
CA ASP A 297 18.57 24.02 -19.42
C ASP A 297 19.39 22.98 -18.63
N LYS A 298 19.83 21.95 -19.35
CA LYS A 298 20.57 20.78 -18.82
C LYS A 298 22.04 21.07 -18.53
N GLN A 299 22.49 22.32 -18.67
CA GLN A 299 23.88 22.68 -18.43
C GLN A 299 24.23 22.64 -16.94
N ILE A 300 25.46 22.19 -16.65
CA ILE A 300 26.05 22.31 -15.31
C ILE A 300 26.25 23.79 -15.03
N ASP A 301 25.87 24.19 -13.82
CA ASP A 301 26.11 25.53 -13.31
C ASP A 301 27.62 25.88 -13.36
N ARG A 302 28.00 26.92 -14.11
CA ARG A 302 29.41 27.26 -14.37
C ARG A 302 30.22 27.43 -13.08
N GLU A 303 29.65 28.08 -12.08
CA GLU A 303 30.29 28.30 -10.77
C GLU A 303 30.55 26.97 -10.04
N MET A 304 29.66 26.00 -10.22
CA MET A 304 29.81 24.67 -9.66
C MET A 304 30.84 23.84 -10.43
N ALA A 305 30.88 23.93 -11.76
CA ALA A 305 31.91 23.29 -12.57
C ALA A 305 33.32 23.78 -12.18
N GLU A 306 33.49 25.09 -12.03
CA GLU A 306 34.75 25.69 -11.56
C GLU A 306 35.13 25.18 -10.15
N THR A 307 34.15 25.02 -9.26
CA THR A 307 34.37 24.45 -7.91
C THR A 307 34.78 22.97 -7.97
N LEU A 308 34.14 22.17 -8.82
CA LEU A 308 34.47 20.75 -9.01
C LEU A 308 35.89 20.59 -9.60
N TYR A 309 36.29 21.45 -10.54
CA TYR A 309 37.65 21.44 -11.06
C TYR A 309 38.68 21.87 -10.02
N ALA A 310 38.37 22.88 -9.19
CA ALA A 310 39.25 23.27 -8.09
C ALA A 310 39.45 22.15 -7.06
N LEU A 311 38.41 21.34 -6.82
CA LEU A 311 38.50 20.14 -5.99
C LEU A 311 39.30 19.02 -6.65
N ALA A 312 39.08 18.78 -7.95
CA ALA A 312 39.79 17.75 -8.71
C ALA A 312 41.29 18.06 -8.88
N ASP A 313 41.69 19.33 -8.86
CA ASP A 313 43.09 19.75 -8.91
C ASP A 313 43.85 19.45 -7.59
N ILE A 314 43.15 19.05 -6.52
CA ILE A 314 43.78 18.60 -5.27
C ILE A 314 44.25 17.16 -5.46
N GLU A 315 45.56 16.94 -5.44
CA GLU A 315 46.20 15.62 -5.65
C GLU A 315 45.68 14.50 -4.75
N SER A 316 45.25 14.83 -3.52
CA SER A 316 44.68 13.87 -2.57
C SER A 316 43.18 13.60 -2.78
N VAL A 317 42.52 14.22 -3.76
CA VAL A 317 41.07 14.07 -3.99
C VAL A 317 40.82 13.27 -5.26
N VAL A 318 39.96 12.25 -5.17
CA VAL A 318 39.38 11.56 -6.33
C VAL A 318 37.91 11.91 -6.39
N LEU A 319 37.54 12.71 -7.38
CA LEU A 319 36.17 13.16 -7.61
C LEU A 319 35.49 12.28 -8.65
N MET A 320 34.32 11.74 -8.28
CA MET A 320 33.48 10.90 -9.13
C MET A 320 32.07 11.47 -9.21
N MET A 321 31.61 11.83 -10.40
CA MET A 321 30.22 12.24 -10.63
C MET A 321 29.37 11.03 -11.04
N VAL A 322 28.23 10.83 -10.41
CA VAL A 322 27.33 9.68 -10.64
C VAL A 322 26.00 10.18 -11.23
N SER A 323 25.62 9.63 -12.38
CA SER A 323 24.39 9.95 -13.10
C SER A 323 23.55 8.71 -13.38
N SER A 324 22.23 8.87 -13.39
CA SER A 324 21.27 7.87 -13.87
C SER A 324 21.16 7.82 -15.40
N LYS A 325 21.68 8.83 -16.12
CA LYS A 325 21.47 9.02 -17.56
C LYS A 325 22.67 8.54 -18.39
N LYS A 326 22.48 8.50 -19.71
CA LYS A 326 23.56 8.32 -20.70
C LYS A 326 24.56 9.48 -20.62
N PHE A 327 25.81 9.24 -21.05
CA PHE A 327 26.86 10.25 -21.01
C PHE A 327 26.52 11.48 -21.88
N GLU A 328 25.93 11.26 -23.05
CA GLU A 328 25.51 12.30 -23.99
C GLU A 328 24.34 13.15 -23.45
N GLU A 329 23.57 12.61 -22.52
CA GLU A 329 22.37 13.24 -21.94
C GLU A 329 22.60 13.87 -20.56
N SER A 330 23.75 13.59 -19.94
CA SER A 330 24.19 14.10 -18.62
C SER A 330 25.10 15.33 -18.76
N TYR A 331 26.35 15.24 -18.34
CA TYR A 331 27.33 16.33 -18.19
C TYR A 331 27.68 17.07 -19.50
N GLY A 332 27.25 16.53 -20.64
CA GLY A 332 27.59 17.04 -21.98
C GLY A 332 29.08 16.92 -22.29
N ALA A 333 29.46 17.31 -23.51
CA ALA A 333 30.87 17.37 -23.94
C ALA A 333 31.71 18.46 -23.22
N GLU A 334 31.18 19.08 -22.16
CA GLU A 334 31.72 20.26 -21.48
C GLU A 334 32.51 19.91 -20.21
N LEU A 335 32.41 18.67 -19.71
CA LEU A 335 33.17 18.21 -18.56
C LEU A 335 34.59 17.76 -18.96
N ASP A 336 35.62 18.29 -18.29
CA ASP A 336 37.01 17.87 -18.50
C ASP A 336 37.27 16.50 -17.83
N LEU A 337 37.08 15.42 -18.61
CA LEU A 337 37.31 14.03 -18.18
C LEU A 337 38.78 13.71 -17.88
N SER A 338 39.72 14.62 -18.13
CA SER A 338 41.10 14.48 -17.66
C SER A 338 41.25 14.78 -16.17
N ARG A 339 40.28 15.50 -15.59
CA ARG A 339 40.27 15.92 -14.18
C ARG A 339 39.24 15.18 -13.35
N VAL A 340 38.04 14.95 -13.90
CA VAL A 340 36.89 14.44 -13.14
C VAL A 340 36.47 13.06 -13.65
N GLY A 341 36.26 12.12 -12.73
CA GLY A 341 35.72 10.80 -13.04
C GLY A 341 34.20 10.86 -13.19
N VAL A 342 33.65 10.04 -14.08
CA VAL A 342 32.20 10.00 -14.36
C VAL A 342 31.67 8.57 -14.36
N ALA A 343 30.54 8.35 -13.70
CA ALA A 343 29.74 7.14 -13.72
C ALA A 343 28.35 7.50 -14.29
N VAL A 344 27.93 6.78 -15.30
CA VAL A 344 26.68 7.01 -16.04
C VAL A 344 25.81 5.77 -15.98
N GLU A 345 24.52 5.93 -16.30
CA GLU A 345 23.53 4.85 -16.26
C GLU A 345 23.53 4.10 -14.90
N ASN A 346 23.44 4.87 -13.82
CA ASN A 346 23.52 4.41 -12.42
C ASN A 346 24.83 3.69 -12.07
N GLY A 347 25.91 4.00 -12.79
CA GLY A 347 27.23 3.41 -12.60
C GLY A 347 27.48 2.13 -13.39
N TYR A 348 26.60 1.77 -14.33
CA TYR A 348 26.87 0.68 -15.27
C TYR A 348 28.19 0.88 -16.00
N LYS A 349 28.40 2.10 -16.49
CA LYS A 349 29.57 2.50 -17.25
C LYS A 349 30.24 3.66 -16.55
N TYR A 350 31.55 3.57 -16.34
CA TYR A 350 32.29 4.60 -15.62
C TYR A 350 33.67 4.82 -16.22
N LYS A 351 34.24 5.98 -15.94
CA LYS A 351 35.57 6.39 -16.40
C LYS A 351 36.26 7.18 -15.30
N LEU A 352 37.42 6.71 -14.88
CA LEU A 352 38.29 7.45 -13.97
C LEU A 352 39.09 8.53 -14.73
N PRO A 353 39.56 9.59 -14.04
CA PRO A 353 40.38 10.63 -14.67
C PRO A 353 41.58 10.01 -15.41
N ASN A 354 41.76 10.37 -16.68
CA ASN A 354 42.83 9.86 -17.55
C ASN A 354 42.87 8.34 -17.79
N GLN A 355 41.76 7.63 -17.54
CA GLN A 355 41.64 6.19 -17.83
C GLN A 355 40.61 5.93 -18.94
N ASP A 356 40.52 4.68 -19.39
CA ASP A 356 39.52 4.24 -20.37
C ASP A 356 38.15 3.98 -19.72
N TRP A 357 37.12 3.83 -20.56
CA TRP A 357 35.79 3.48 -20.10
C TRP A 357 35.74 2.02 -19.63
N GLU A 358 35.19 1.80 -18.45
CA GLU A 358 34.97 0.49 -17.83
C GLU A 358 33.48 0.25 -17.59
N TYR A 359 33.13 -1.03 -17.42
CA TYR A 359 31.78 -1.46 -17.09
C TYR A 359 31.79 -2.14 -15.73
N LEU A 360 30.84 -1.79 -14.86
CA LEU A 360 30.66 -2.42 -13.55
C LEU A 360 30.37 -3.91 -13.69
N VAL A 361 29.60 -4.28 -14.70
CA VAL A 361 29.31 -5.67 -15.06
C VAL A 361 29.60 -5.85 -16.56
N PRO A 362 30.78 -6.38 -16.92
CA PRO A 362 31.13 -6.70 -18.30
C PRO A 362 30.17 -7.74 -18.90
N ASP A 363 29.96 -7.68 -20.22
CA ASP A 363 29.18 -8.67 -21.00
C ASP A 363 27.76 -8.92 -20.45
N MET A 364 27.08 -7.85 -20.01
CA MET A 364 25.72 -7.94 -19.47
C MET A 364 24.69 -8.28 -20.55
N GLU A 365 23.98 -9.39 -20.36
CA GLU A 365 22.78 -9.72 -21.14
C GLU A 365 21.52 -9.10 -20.53
N ASN A 366 20.75 -8.36 -21.33
CA ASN A 366 19.53 -7.65 -20.93
C ASN A 366 18.27 -8.30 -21.51
N THR A 367 18.05 -9.58 -21.19
CA THR A 367 16.91 -10.37 -21.68
C THR A 367 15.54 -9.83 -21.28
N TRP A 368 15.49 -9.02 -20.22
CA TRP A 368 14.26 -8.40 -19.71
C TRP A 368 13.85 -7.13 -20.47
N PHE A 369 14.77 -6.50 -21.21
CA PHE A 369 14.59 -5.14 -21.71
C PHE A 369 13.44 -5.02 -22.73
N GLU A 370 13.45 -5.83 -23.79
CA GLU A 370 12.41 -5.78 -24.83
C GLU A 370 11.00 -6.12 -24.28
N PRO A 371 10.80 -7.20 -23.50
CA PRO A 371 9.50 -7.49 -22.89
C PRO A 371 8.99 -6.37 -21.98
N VAL A 372 9.87 -5.73 -21.20
CA VAL A 372 9.49 -4.61 -20.33
C VAL A 372 9.13 -3.38 -21.16
N MET A 373 9.89 -3.09 -22.21
CA MET A 373 9.66 -1.96 -23.11
C MET A 373 8.29 -2.05 -23.79
N GLU A 374 7.88 -3.24 -24.23
CA GLU A 374 6.53 -3.46 -24.78
C GLU A 374 5.42 -3.10 -23.79
N VAL A 375 5.56 -3.52 -22.53
CA VAL A 375 4.58 -3.19 -21.49
C VAL A 375 4.58 -1.69 -21.19
N ILE A 376 5.75 -1.05 -21.08
CA ILE A 376 5.83 0.40 -20.82
C ILE A 376 5.18 1.20 -21.95
N LYS A 377 5.41 0.84 -23.22
CA LYS A 377 4.75 1.47 -24.37
C LYS A 377 3.23 1.35 -24.32
N TYR A 378 2.72 0.18 -23.95
CA TYR A 378 1.28 -0.03 -23.74
C TYR A 378 0.69 0.92 -22.68
N PHE A 379 1.39 1.13 -21.56
CA PHE A 379 0.94 2.07 -20.52
C PHE A 379 1.12 3.54 -20.89
N GLU A 380 2.13 3.87 -21.69
CA GLU A 380 2.34 5.21 -22.24
C GLU A 380 1.19 5.63 -23.16
N GLU A 381 0.78 4.78 -24.09
CA GLU A 381 -0.35 5.04 -25.00
C GLU A 381 -1.67 5.29 -24.25
N ARG A 382 -1.85 4.63 -23.09
CA ARG A 382 -3.05 4.72 -22.25
C ARG A 382 -3.02 5.87 -21.25
N THR A 383 -1.89 6.56 -21.13
CA THR A 383 -1.69 7.61 -20.14
C THR A 383 -1.22 8.90 -20.85
N PRO A 384 -2.14 9.69 -21.42
CA PRO A 384 -1.79 10.91 -22.14
C PRO A 384 -0.93 11.85 -21.28
N GLY A 385 0.20 12.29 -21.84
CA GLY A 385 1.18 13.13 -21.15
C GLY A 385 2.26 12.35 -20.38
N SER A 386 2.20 11.03 -20.35
CA SER A 386 3.34 10.22 -19.92
C SER A 386 4.36 10.04 -21.06
N PHE A 387 5.60 9.69 -20.70
CA PHE A 387 6.70 9.41 -21.62
C PHE A 387 7.73 8.51 -20.95
N HIS A 388 8.47 7.73 -21.73
CA HIS A 388 9.62 6.96 -21.25
C HIS A 388 10.97 7.53 -21.72
N SER A 389 12.02 7.14 -21.01
CA SER A 389 13.42 7.29 -21.41
C SER A 389 14.18 6.03 -21.02
N ASP A 390 15.13 5.58 -21.84
CA ASP A 390 15.88 4.36 -21.61
C ASP A 390 17.39 4.58 -21.54
N THR A 391 18.04 3.67 -20.82
CA THR A 391 19.50 3.46 -20.78
C THR A 391 19.82 2.04 -21.18
N SER A 392 21.11 1.68 -21.22
CA SER A 392 21.49 0.29 -21.45
C SER A 392 21.01 -0.65 -20.33
N VAL A 393 20.70 -0.14 -19.12
CA VAL A 393 20.38 -0.97 -17.93
C VAL A 393 19.11 -0.56 -17.20
N SER A 394 18.38 0.45 -17.70
CA SER A 394 17.16 0.94 -17.08
C SER A 394 16.17 1.51 -18.10
N ILE A 395 14.88 1.48 -17.75
CA ILE A 395 13.81 2.17 -18.45
C ILE A 395 13.02 2.98 -17.43
N ASP A 396 13.03 4.30 -17.58
CA ASP A 396 12.30 5.25 -16.76
C ASP A 396 10.99 5.62 -17.43
N TRP A 397 9.87 5.52 -16.72
CA TRP A 397 8.56 5.98 -17.16
C TRP A 397 8.08 7.11 -16.26
N SER A 398 7.85 8.28 -16.86
CA SER A 398 7.35 9.47 -16.16
C SER A 398 5.94 9.82 -16.62
N TYR A 399 5.05 9.99 -15.65
CA TYR A 399 3.69 10.50 -15.85
C TYR A 399 3.52 11.91 -15.26
N SER A 400 4.62 12.65 -15.13
CA SER A 400 4.65 14.00 -14.54
C SER A 400 3.85 15.06 -15.29
N LYS A 401 3.55 14.86 -16.59
CA LYS A 401 2.67 15.73 -17.39
C LYS A 401 1.27 15.14 -17.60
N ALA A 402 0.98 13.98 -17.02
CA ALA A 402 -0.35 13.37 -17.03
C ALA A 402 -1.18 13.81 -15.81
N HIS A 403 -2.47 13.49 -15.79
CA HIS A 403 -3.30 13.68 -14.60
C HIS A 403 -2.83 12.76 -13.46
N TYR A 404 -2.48 13.34 -12.30
CA TYR A 404 -1.81 12.63 -11.20
C TYR A 404 -2.55 11.38 -10.73
N GLU A 405 -3.88 11.44 -10.55
CA GLU A 405 -4.67 10.28 -10.11
C GLU A 405 -4.67 9.15 -11.14
N ILE A 406 -4.78 9.51 -12.43
CA ILE A 406 -4.77 8.53 -13.53
C ILE A 406 -3.39 7.88 -13.62
N GLY A 407 -2.33 8.70 -13.60
CA GLY A 407 -0.96 8.21 -13.64
C GLY A 407 -0.61 7.31 -12.45
N THR A 408 -1.14 7.61 -11.26
CA THR A 408 -0.94 6.78 -10.06
C THR A 408 -1.65 5.43 -10.14
N VAL A 409 -2.86 5.37 -10.71
CA VAL A 409 -3.54 4.09 -10.96
C VAL A 409 -2.77 3.29 -12.02
N GLN A 410 -2.39 3.93 -13.12
CA GLN A 410 -1.66 3.29 -14.21
C GLN A 410 -0.28 2.79 -13.78
N SER A 411 0.43 3.49 -12.89
CA SER A 411 1.73 3.02 -12.38
C SER A 411 1.60 1.77 -11.50
N ARG A 412 0.49 1.63 -10.75
CA ARG A 412 0.18 0.42 -9.97
C ARG A 412 -0.17 -0.74 -10.88
N ASP A 413 -0.98 -0.49 -11.91
CA ASP A 413 -1.34 -1.51 -12.90
C ASP A 413 -0.10 -1.96 -13.70
N LEU A 414 0.76 -1.01 -14.10
CA LEU A 414 2.06 -1.28 -14.72
C LEU A 414 2.90 -2.23 -13.86
N PHE A 415 3.02 -1.96 -12.55
CA PHE A 415 3.75 -2.83 -11.63
C PHE A 415 3.17 -4.26 -11.60
N VAL A 416 1.84 -4.41 -11.56
CA VAL A 416 1.19 -5.72 -11.57
C VAL A 416 1.48 -6.47 -12.87
N HIS A 417 1.37 -5.80 -14.02
CA HIS A 417 1.66 -6.40 -15.33
C HIS A 417 3.12 -6.83 -15.47
N LEU A 418 4.06 -5.97 -15.05
CA LEU A 418 5.49 -6.28 -15.09
C LEU A 418 5.83 -7.46 -14.17
N ARG A 419 5.29 -7.49 -12.93
CA ARG A 419 5.51 -8.61 -12.00
C ARG A 419 4.88 -9.93 -12.44
N ALA A 420 3.75 -9.88 -13.15
CA ALA A 420 3.07 -11.09 -13.61
C ALA A 420 3.73 -11.72 -14.85
N GLY A 421 4.57 -10.97 -15.57
CA GLY A 421 5.20 -11.44 -16.81
C GLY A 421 6.70 -11.08 -16.90
N PRO A 422 7.06 -9.93 -17.52
CA PRO A 422 8.45 -9.61 -17.87
C PRO A 422 9.49 -9.65 -16.75
N LEU A 423 9.10 -9.42 -15.49
CA LEU A 423 10.02 -9.40 -14.34
C LEU A 423 10.15 -10.76 -13.63
N VAL A 424 9.49 -11.81 -14.11
CA VAL A 424 9.57 -13.14 -13.49
C VAL A 424 10.89 -13.82 -13.86
N ASN A 425 11.67 -14.22 -12.85
CA ASN A 425 12.94 -14.94 -12.99
C ASN A 425 14.02 -14.24 -13.84
N VAL A 426 13.98 -12.90 -13.91
CA VAL A 426 15.00 -12.08 -14.58
C VAL A 426 15.67 -11.14 -13.58
N PRO A 427 16.90 -10.67 -13.85
CA PRO A 427 17.63 -9.78 -12.96
C PRO A 427 17.15 -8.32 -13.09
N ALA A 428 15.85 -8.06 -13.00
CA ALA A 428 15.29 -6.72 -13.11
C ALA A 428 14.23 -6.45 -12.03
N GLU A 429 14.19 -5.20 -11.56
CA GLU A 429 13.22 -4.73 -10.57
C GLU A 429 12.59 -3.41 -11.00
N MET A 430 11.37 -3.16 -10.52
CA MET A 430 10.71 -1.87 -10.68
C MET A 430 10.81 -1.09 -9.37
N VAL A 431 11.33 0.13 -9.44
CA VAL A 431 11.57 1.05 -8.34
C VAL A 431 10.79 2.34 -8.55
N ILE A 432 10.24 2.89 -7.47
CA ILE A 432 9.60 4.21 -7.50
C ILE A 432 10.68 5.28 -7.31
N THR A 433 10.97 6.03 -8.37
CA THR A 433 12.02 7.07 -8.37
C THR A 433 11.49 8.44 -7.92
N GLY A 434 10.17 8.65 -7.95
CA GLY A 434 9.55 9.91 -7.55
C GLY A 434 8.02 9.83 -7.47
N PRO A 435 7.34 10.95 -7.13
CA PRO A 435 5.88 10.96 -7.00
C PRO A 435 5.14 10.74 -8.33
N SER A 436 5.82 10.93 -9.45
CA SER A 436 5.24 10.74 -10.79
C SER A 436 6.20 10.07 -11.78
N SER A 437 7.07 9.21 -11.25
CA SER A 437 8.03 8.44 -12.05
C SER A 437 8.36 7.11 -11.40
N VAL A 438 8.57 6.11 -12.25
CA VAL A 438 8.99 4.77 -11.90
C VAL A 438 10.10 4.35 -12.86
N GLN A 439 11.01 3.50 -12.38
CA GLN A 439 12.12 2.99 -13.15
C GLN A 439 12.11 1.47 -13.08
N VAL A 440 12.29 0.80 -14.22
CA VAL A 440 12.68 -0.60 -14.25
C VAL A 440 14.18 -0.65 -14.49
N ARG A 441 14.94 -1.36 -13.65
CA ARG A 441 16.40 -1.40 -13.71
C ARG A 441 16.94 -2.80 -13.46
N ASP A 442 18.14 -3.09 -13.97
CA ASP A 442 18.84 -4.34 -13.66
C ASP A 442 19.28 -4.36 -12.18
N THR A 443 19.01 -5.45 -11.47
CA THR A 443 19.30 -5.55 -10.03
C THR A 443 20.80 -5.60 -9.71
N ARG A 444 21.64 -5.90 -10.70
CA ARG A 444 23.10 -5.94 -10.55
C ARG A 444 23.73 -4.56 -10.64
N VAL A 445 23.01 -3.55 -11.14
CA VAL A 445 23.54 -2.20 -11.35
C VAL A 445 22.62 -1.16 -10.73
N ASN A 446 23.14 -0.46 -9.72
CA ASN A 446 22.54 0.74 -9.17
C ASN A 446 23.62 1.63 -8.55
N LYS A 447 23.26 2.85 -8.14
CA LYS A 447 24.21 3.82 -7.58
C LYS A 447 24.90 3.25 -6.33
N GLY A 448 24.19 2.49 -5.49
CA GLY A 448 24.76 1.81 -4.31
C GLY A 448 25.81 0.74 -4.67
N LYS A 449 25.53 -0.12 -5.66
CA LYS A 449 26.49 -1.13 -6.16
C LYS A 449 27.73 -0.50 -6.75
N PHE A 450 27.58 0.60 -7.49
CA PHE A 450 28.71 1.35 -8.00
C PHE A 450 29.52 2.00 -6.86
N VAL A 451 28.86 2.59 -5.86
CA VAL A 451 29.51 3.16 -4.67
C VAL A 451 30.32 2.08 -3.93
N ASP A 452 29.74 0.90 -3.70
CA ASP A 452 30.44 -0.23 -3.10
C ASP A 452 31.70 -0.62 -3.89
N HIS A 453 31.56 -0.86 -5.20
CA HIS A 453 32.69 -1.17 -6.08
C HIS A 453 33.78 -0.11 -6.07
N PHE A 454 33.40 1.17 -6.21
CA PHE A 454 34.31 2.29 -6.24
C PHE A 454 35.08 2.44 -4.92
N ILE A 455 34.40 2.31 -3.79
CA ILE A 455 35.01 2.35 -2.46
C ILE A 455 35.99 1.18 -2.32
N ARG A 456 35.55 -0.07 -2.56
CA ARG A 456 36.42 -1.26 -2.41
C ARG A 456 37.67 -1.19 -3.29
N THR A 457 37.55 -0.66 -4.51
CA THR A 457 38.67 -0.52 -5.46
C THR A 457 39.72 0.49 -5.00
N HIS A 458 39.31 1.52 -4.26
CA HIS A 458 40.20 2.60 -3.82
C HIS A 458 40.43 2.63 -2.30
N TRP A 459 39.92 1.63 -1.58
CA TRP A 459 39.85 1.61 -0.12
C TRP A 459 41.21 1.61 0.56
N GLU A 460 42.17 0.85 0.02
CA GLU A 460 43.51 0.73 0.62
C GLU A 460 44.28 2.06 0.67
N GLU A 461 43.92 3.02 -0.20
CA GLU A 461 44.59 4.31 -0.30
C GLU A 461 43.77 5.45 0.31
N ALA A 462 42.44 5.32 0.36
CA ALA A 462 41.52 6.32 0.86
C ALA A 462 41.53 6.38 2.39
N THR A 463 41.43 7.57 2.98
CA THR A 463 41.24 7.75 4.44
C THR A 463 39.92 8.47 4.78
N ALA A 464 39.22 8.97 3.77
CA ALA A 464 37.85 9.47 3.92
C ALA A 464 37.03 9.29 2.62
N VAL A 465 35.73 9.08 2.78
CA VAL A 465 34.75 8.98 1.68
C VAL A 465 33.62 9.96 1.96
N ILE A 466 33.28 10.79 0.97
CA ILE A 466 32.16 11.72 1.03
C ILE A 466 31.21 11.41 -0.11
N CYS A 467 29.97 11.05 0.20
CA CYS A 467 28.91 10.83 -0.78
C CYS A 467 27.87 11.94 -0.66
N ILE A 468 27.71 12.74 -1.72
CA ILE A 468 26.84 13.92 -1.75
C ILE A 468 25.78 13.72 -2.82
N GLY A 469 24.50 13.83 -2.46
CA GLY A 469 23.47 13.69 -3.48
C GLY A 469 22.03 13.95 -3.05
N ASN A 470 21.14 13.88 -4.04
CA ASN A 470 19.70 13.84 -3.82
C ASN A 470 19.17 12.50 -4.34
N PHE A 471 19.70 11.42 -3.78
CA PHE A 471 19.33 10.07 -4.15
C PHE A 471 17.82 9.85 -3.97
N ASN A 472 17.24 9.10 -4.91
CA ASN A 472 15.91 8.53 -4.68
C ASN A 472 15.98 7.56 -3.48
N TRP A 473 14.81 7.24 -2.95
CA TRP A 473 14.68 6.42 -1.75
C TRP A 473 15.50 5.12 -1.79
N LYS A 474 15.41 4.39 -2.91
CA LYS A 474 15.98 3.05 -3.01
C LYS A 474 17.50 3.11 -3.16
N ASP A 475 18.01 4.04 -3.98
CA ASP A 475 19.44 4.27 -4.10
C ASP A 475 20.05 4.74 -2.77
N GLU A 476 19.33 5.55 -2.00
CA GLU A 476 19.79 6.01 -0.69
C GLU A 476 19.88 4.86 0.32
N GLU A 477 18.90 3.96 0.33
CA GLU A 477 18.91 2.73 1.12
C GLU A 477 20.08 1.83 0.72
N ASP A 478 20.28 1.60 -0.59
CA ASP A 478 21.36 0.77 -1.11
C ASP A 478 22.74 1.36 -0.70
N ILE A 479 22.93 2.68 -0.75
CA ILE A 479 24.16 3.36 -0.30
C ILE A 479 24.35 3.25 1.22
N TYR A 480 23.27 3.39 2.00
CA TYR A 480 23.31 3.24 3.46
C TYR A 480 23.72 1.83 3.88
N GLU A 481 23.17 0.79 3.22
CA GLU A 481 23.57 -0.60 3.48
C GLU A 481 25.05 -0.83 3.19
N VAL A 482 25.58 -0.23 2.13
CA VAL A 482 27.01 -0.29 1.82
C VAL A 482 27.84 0.28 2.98
N PHE A 483 27.55 1.50 3.44
CA PHE A 483 28.27 2.11 4.55
C PHE A 483 28.15 1.30 5.84
N ARG A 484 26.96 0.79 6.16
CA ARG A 484 26.73 -0.06 7.33
C ARG A 484 27.50 -1.39 7.25
N ASN A 485 27.58 -2.01 6.07
CA ASN A 485 28.33 -3.26 5.90
C ASN A 485 29.82 -3.02 6.07
N PHE A 486 30.35 -1.91 5.52
CA PHE A 486 31.71 -1.49 5.81
C PHE A 486 31.93 -1.36 7.31
N GLU A 487 31.05 -0.64 8.03
CA GLU A 487 31.11 -0.46 9.49
C GLU A 487 31.18 -1.76 10.31
N ASN A 488 30.53 -2.82 9.83
CA ASN A 488 30.47 -4.11 10.53
C ASN A 488 31.60 -5.09 10.16
N GLU A 489 32.23 -4.95 9.00
CA GLU A 489 33.22 -5.91 8.49
C GLU A 489 34.57 -5.83 9.25
N ASP A 490 35.01 -4.66 9.77
CA ASP A 490 36.24 -4.57 10.59
C ASP A 490 36.33 -3.32 11.51
N PRO A 491 35.89 -3.41 12.79
CA PRO A 491 35.83 -2.26 13.72
C PRO A 491 37.18 -1.58 14.05
N GLU A 492 38.32 -2.26 13.86
CA GLU A 492 39.65 -1.70 14.17
C GLU A 492 40.26 -0.90 13.00
N GLU A 493 40.00 -1.30 11.75
CA GLU A 493 40.40 -0.58 10.53
C GLU A 493 39.57 0.71 10.31
N LEU A 494 38.31 0.73 10.74
CA LEU A 494 37.41 1.89 10.63
C LEU A 494 37.72 3.06 11.54
N ARG A 495 38.51 2.87 12.60
CA ARG A 495 39.03 4.03 13.36
C ARG A 495 39.96 4.90 12.51
N LYS A 496 40.43 4.41 11.35
CA LYS A 496 41.29 5.13 10.41
C LYS A 496 40.51 5.81 9.27
N HIS A 497 39.29 5.38 8.96
CA HIS A 497 38.54 5.80 7.76
C HIS A 497 37.26 6.52 8.14
N LYS A 498 37.00 7.73 7.60
CA LYS A 498 35.77 8.49 7.88
C LYS A 498 34.85 8.54 6.67
N VAL A 499 33.64 8.01 6.82
CA VAL A 499 32.60 8.06 5.79
C VAL A 499 31.60 9.16 6.14
N PHE A 500 31.16 9.91 5.14
CA PHE A 500 30.17 10.96 5.29
C PHE A 500 29.13 10.85 4.18
N HIS A 501 27.88 10.59 4.57
CA HIS A 501 26.75 10.68 3.66
C HIS A 501 26.04 12.02 3.84
N ILE A 502 25.97 12.82 2.77
CA ILE A 502 25.42 14.17 2.79
C ILE A 502 24.26 14.27 1.79
N ARG A 503 23.06 14.54 2.29
CA ARG A 503 21.87 14.76 1.46
C ARG A 503 21.65 16.23 1.13
N LEU A 504 21.16 16.51 -0.08
CA LEU A 504 20.58 17.81 -0.41
C LEU A 504 19.08 17.86 -0.07
N GLY A 505 18.69 18.80 0.79
CA GLY A 505 17.31 19.01 1.25
C GLY A 505 17.03 18.47 2.65
N ALA A 506 15.99 19.00 3.30
CA ALA A 506 15.65 18.69 4.70
C ALA A 506 14.50 17.67 4.82
N LEU A 507 14.68 16.49 4.23
CA LEU A 507 13.73 15.37 4.33
C LEU A 507 14.34 14.23 5.18
N PRO A 508 13.51 13.40 5.85
CA PRO A 508 14.00 12.19 6.53
C PRO A 508 14.78 11.31 5.57
N SER A 509 15.96 10.87 6.00
CA SER A 509 17.00 10.34 5.12
C SER A 509 17.94 9.42 5.91
N TYR A 510 18.68 8.56 5.21
CA TYR A 510 19.74 7.74 5.78
C TYR A 510 21.10 8.46 5.83
N ALA A 511 21.17 9.70 5.35
CA ALA A 511 22.38 10.50 5.41
C ALA A 511 22.68 10.96 6.84
N ASP A 512 23.97 11.08 7.15
CA ASP A 512 24.45 11.62 8.43
C ASP A 512 24.15 13.11 8.54
N TYR A 513 24.26 13.80 7.40
CA TYR A 513 24.19 15.24 7.28
C TYR A 513 23.30 15.68 6.13
N ALA A 514 22.75 16.89 6.23
CA ALA A 514 22.00 17.48 5.13
C ALA A 514 22.29 18.98 4.94
N PHE A 515 22.40 19.43 3.69
CA PHE A 515 22.36 20.86 3.35
C PHE A 515 20.95 21.24 2.93
N LYS A 516 20.38 22.28 3.55
CA LYS A 516 19.02 22.75 3.24
C LYS A 516 18.89 23.31 1.82
N GLU A 517 19.93 23.97 1.33
CA GLU A 517 19.93 24.71 0.07
C GLU A 517 21.22 24.45 -0.74
N LYS A 518 21.12 24.48 -2.07
CA LYS A 518 22.26 24.31 -3.00
C LYS A 518 23.42 25.28 -2.72
N GLY A 519 23.12 26.53 -2.36
CA GLY A 519 24.15 27.52 -2.06
C GLY A 519 25.02 27.17 -0.85
N SER A 520 24.44 26.54 0.18
CA SER A 520 25.21 26.08 1.34
C SER A 520 26.17 24.95 1.00
N LEU A 521 25.75 24.04 0.11
CA LEU A 521 26.62 23.00 -0.42
C LEU A 521 27.76 23.60 -1.26
N LEU A 522 27.45 24.54 -2.15
CA LEU A 522 28.46 25.20 -2.99
C LEU A 522 29.55 25.85 -2.13
N ASN A 523 29.16 26.62 -1.12
CA ASN A 523 30.10 27.26 -0.20
C ASN A 523 30.95 26.25 0.58
N PHE A 524 30.36 25.11 0.97
CA PHE A 524 31.12 24.02 1.60
C PHE A 524 32.18 23.45 0.65
N LEU A 525 31.79 23.15 -0.59
CA LEU A 525 32.71 22.63 -1.61
C LEU A 525 33.83 23.62 -1.95
N GLN A 526 33.53 24.92 -2.02
CA GLN A 526 34.52 25.99 -2.23
C GLN A 526 35.50 26.16 -1.04
N GLY A 527 35.07 25.86 0.18
CA GLY A 527 35.92 25.94 1.38
C GLY A 527 36.92 24.79 1.53
N LEU A 528 36.65 23.63 0.91
CA LEU A 528 37.53 22.45 1.01
C LEU A 528 38.94 22.71 0.43
N PRO A 529 39.12 23.30 -0.78
CA PRO A 529 40.43 23.66 -1.31
C PRO A 529 41.19 24.68 -0.45
N GLU A 530 40.51 25.72 0.07
CA GLU A 530 41.14 26.80 0.85
C GLU A 530 41.78 26.27 2.15
N CYS A 531 41.13 25.33 2.82
CA CYS A 531 41.65 24.70 4.05
C CYS A 531 42.79 23.71 3.77
N SER A 532 42.75 22.98 2.64
CA SER A 532 43.83 22.07 2.23
C SER A 532 45.15 22.81 1.93
N GLY A 533 45.06 24.00 1.33
CA GLY A 533 46.21 24.87 1.04
C GLY A 533 46.79 25.55 2.29
N ALA A 534 45.95 25.90 3.26
CA ALA A 534 46.37 26.52 4.52
C ALA A 534 47.14 25.56 5.43
N LEU A 535 46.76 24.27 5.47
CA LEU A 535 47.42 23.26 6.30
C LEU A 535 48.75 22.76 5.72
N ARG A 536 48.91 22.72 4.38
CA ARG A 536 50.22 22.46 3.74
C ARG A 536 51.26 23.56 4.03
N ARG A 537 50.86 24.80 4.32
CA ARG A 537 51.79 25.87 4.74
C ARG A 537 52.24 25.78 6.19
N ILE A 538 51.51 25.04 7.04
CA ILE A 538 51.82 24.87 8.46
C ILE A 538 52.69 23.61 8.69
N SER A 539 52.81 22.73 7.69
CA SER A 539 53.55 21.47 7.77
C SER A 539 54.86 21.44 6.96
N ILE A 540 55.39 22.62 6.55
CA ILE A 540 56.76 22.79 6.03
C ILE A 540 57.66 23.38 7.11
#